data_AF-A0A970EZ00-F1
#
_entry.id   AF-A0A970EZ00-F1
#
_cell.length_a   1.000
_cell.length_b   1.000
_cell.length_c   1.000
_cell.angle_alpha   90.00
_cell.angle_beta   90.00
_cell.angle_gamma   90.00
#
_symmetry.space_group_name_H-M   'P 1'
#
loop_
_entity.id
_entity.type
_entity.pdbx_description
1 polymer ?
#
loop_
_entity_poly.entity_id
_entity_poly.type
_entity_poly.pdbx_seq_one_letter_code
_entity_poly.pdbx_strand_id
1 'polypeptide(L)' 'MDVMLKYVNGHVEVFDNRGRFLFSADTETEARNELEEHFSEYRSNQ' A
#
# COMPACT_ATOMS: atom_id res chain seq x y z
N MET A 1 -5.53 -3.07 -10.26
CA MET A 1 -4.24 -2.50 -9.83
C MET A 1 -3.82 -3.31 -8.63
N ASP A 2 -2.81 -4.16 -8.82
CA ASP A 2 -2.29 -5.03 -7.78
C ASP A 2 -1.16 -4.32 -7.06
N VAL A 3 -1.03 -4.56 -5.76
CA VAL A 3 0.04 -4.01 -4.93
C VAL A 3 0.66 -5.13 -4.12
N MET A 4 1.94 -4.99 -3.79
CA MET A 4 2.70 -5.95 -3.01
C MET A 4 3.11 -5.32 -1.68
N LEU A 5 2.73 -5.97 -0.58
CA LEU A 5 3.16 -5.62 0.77
C LEU A 5 4.36 -6.48 1.16
N LYS A 6 5.39 -5.87 1.74
CA LYS A 6 6.62 -6.55 2.16
C LYS A 6 7.05 -6.12 3.55
N TYR A 7 7.32 -7.08 4.43
CA TYR A 7 7.82 -6.81 5.78
C TYR A 7 9.34 -6.71 5.74
N VAL A 8 9.86 -5.56 6.17
CA VAL A 8 11.30 -5.27 6.20
C VAL A 8 11.65 -4.64 7.53
N ASN A 9 12.58 -5.24 8.29
CA ASN A 9 13.13 -4.69 9.52
C ASN A 9 12.10 -4.12 10.53
N GLY A 10 10.91 -4.71 10.60
CA GLY A 10 9.87 -4.31 11.56
C GLY A 10 8.85 -3.29 11.06
N HIS A 11 8.91 -2.87 9.79
CA HIS A 11 7.89 -2.07 9.12
C HIS A 11 7.44 -2.77 7.81
N VAL A 12 6.38 -2.24 7.20
CA VAL A 12 5.77 -2.73 5.97
C VAL A 12 6.05 -1.74 4.83
N GLU A 13 6.63 -2.22 3.75
CA GLU A 13 6.80 -1.47 2.50
C GLU A 13 5.74 -1.89 1.48
N VAL A 14 5.14 -0.92 0.80
CA VAL A 14 4.10 -1.13 -0.21
C VAL A 14 4.64 -0.78 -1.58
N PHE A 15 4.48 -1.70 -2.53
CA PHE A 15 4.93 -1.57 -3.91
C PHE A 15 3.75 -1.68 -4.88
N ASP A 16 3.83 -0.95 -6.00
CA ASP A 16 2.95 -1.11 -7.16
C ASP A 16 3.25 -2.45 -7.88
N ASN A 17 2.35 -2.91 -8.76
CA ASN A 17 2.57 -4.12 -9.57
C ASN A 17 3.83 -4.04 -10.47
N ARG A 18 4.32 -2.82 -10.69
CA ARG A 18 5.55 -2.53 -11.45
C ARG A 18 6.81 -2.60 -10.58
N GLY A 19 6.68 -2.96 -9.30
CA GLY A 19 7.77 -2.94 -8.32
C GLY A 19 8.22 -1.53 -7.93
N ARG A 20 7.37 -0.51 -8.17
CA ARG A 20 7.66 0.87 -7.74
C ARG A 20 7.28 1.02 -6.28
N PHE A 21 8.20 1.53 -5.47
CA PHE A 21 7.90 1.89 -4.08
C PHE A 21 6.81 2.96 -4.07
N LEU A 22 5.73 2.69 -3.33
CA LEU A 22 4.66 3.65 -3.11
C LEU A 22 4.88 4.37 -1.78
N PHE A 23 4.87 3.63 -0.68
CA PHE A 23 5.06 4.15 0.67
C PHE A 23 5.47 3.03 1.63
N SER A 24 5.87 3.39 2.84
CA SER A 24 6.16 2.48 3.94
C SER A 24 5.34 2.87 5.17
N ALA A 25 4.89 1.90 5.93
CA ALA A 25 4.15 2.08 7.17
C ALA A 25 4.75 1.22 8.27
N ASP A 26 4.71 1.68 9.52
CA ASP A 26 5.28 0.94 10.64
C ASP A 26 4.50 -0.33 10.96
N THR A 27 3.19 -0.34 10.69
CA THR A 27 2.32 -1.50 10.95
C THR A 27 1.51 -1.94 9.73
N GLU A 28 1.09 -3.20 9.71
CA GLU A 28 0.17 -3.72 8.68
C GLU A 28 -1.14 -2.96 8.60
N THR A 29 -1.60 -2.49 9.75
CA THR A 29 -2.87 -1.79 9.89
C THR A 29 -2.79 -0.44 9.19
N GLU A 30 -1.74 0.33 9.46
CA GLU A 30 -1.48 1.60 8.76
C GLU A 30 -1.27 1.37 7.27
N ALA A 31 -0.46 0.36 6.90
CA ALA A 31 -0.25 0.03 5.48
C ALA A 31 -1.57 -0.26 4.76
N ARG A 32 -2.48 -1.02 5.39
CA ARG A 32 -3.75 -1.41 4.79
C ARG A 32 -4.78 -0.28 4.77
N ASN A 33 -4.80 0.58 5.80
CA ASN A 33 -5.66 1.76 5.83
C ASN A 33 -5.27 2.75 4.74
N GLU A 34 -3.99 3.13 4.64
CA GLU A 34 -3.53 4.04 3.60
C GLU A 34 -3.74 3.45 2.19
N LEU A 35 -3.54 2.13 2.06
CA LEU A 35 -3.83 1.42 0.83
C LEU A 35 -5.32 1.47 0.47
N GLU A 36 -6.21 1.22 1.44
CA GLU A 36 -7.66 1.29 1.25
C GLU A 36 -8.13 2.70 0.91
N GLU A 37 -7.61 3.73 1.59
CA GLU A 37 -7.89 5.13 1.29
C GLU A 37 -7.49 5.45 -0.16
N HIS A 38 -6.26 5.11 -0.55
CA HIS A 38 -5.79 5.26 -1.92
C HIS A 38 -6.67 4.52 -2.92
N PHE A 39 -7.05 3.26 -2.67
CA PHE A 39 -7.91 2.51 -3.59
C PHE A 39 -9.35 3.03 -3.65
N SER A 40 -9.88 3.58 -2.55
CA SER A 40 -11.24 4.13 -2.50
C SER A 40 -11.38 5.38 -3.37
N GLU A 41 -10.33 6.21 -3.45
CA GLU A 41 -10.28 7.38 -4.33
C GLU A 41 -10.33 6.97 -5.81
N TYR A 42 -9.65 5.88 -6.19
CA TYR A 42 -9.70 5.37 -7.57
C TYR A 42 -11.03 4.69 -7.92
N ARG A 43 -11.69 4.03 -6.96
CA ARG A 43 -12.98 3.34 -7.16
C ARG A 43 -14.18 4.28 -7.23
N SER A 44 -14.05 5.50 -6.71
CA SER A 44 -15.12 6.50 -6.71
C SER A 44 -15.17 7.34 -8.01
N ASN A 45 -14.18 7.19 -8.88
CA ASN A 45 -14.07 7.90 -10.17
C ASN A 45 -14.43 7.03 -11.40
N GLN A 46 -15.23 5.98 -11.22
CA GLN A 46 -15.78 5.13 -12.29
C GLN A 46 -17.26 5.42 -12.53
#